data_AF-A0A3C2CLD8-F1
#
_entry.id   AF-A0A3C2CLD8-F1
#
_cell.length_a   1.000
_cell.length_b   1.000
_cell.length_c   1.000
_cell.angle_alpha   90.00
_cell.angle_beta   90.00
_cell.angle_gamma   90.00
#
_symmetry.space_group_name_H-M   'P 1'
#
loop_
_entity.id
_entity.type
_entity.pdbx_description
1 polymer ?
#
loop_
_entity_poly.entity_id
_entity_poly.type
_entity_poly.pdbx_seq_one_letter_code
_entity_poly.pdbx_strand_id
1 'polypeptide(L)' 'GAEVIDQKGINRGIVASVVHNPASDLLELEDGNLVPLNFLESYEAGKSIFVTTPEGLFFQEDQETSDEVNKNES' A
#
# COMPACT_ATOMS: atom_id res chain seq x y z
N GLY A 1 1.26 -8.79 -8.08
CA GLY A 1 2.61 -8.70 -7.50
C GLY A 1 2.55 -8.93 -6.00
N ALA A 2 3.46 -8.33 -5.24
CA ALA A 2 3.42 -8.36 -3.77
C ALA A 2 2.50 -7.24 -3.23
N GLU A 3 1.92 -7.42 -2.06
CA GLU A 3 1.12 -6.40 -1.37
C GLU A 3 2.02 -5.37 -0.69
N VAL A 4 1.70 -4.09 -0.80
CA VAL A 4 2.40 -3.01 -0.09
C VAL A 4 1.65 -2.68 1.19
N ILE A 5 2.32 -2.80 2.32
CA ILE A 5 1.77 -2.56 3.66
C ILE A 5 2.56 -1.41 4.29
N ASP A 6 1.86 -0.38 4.77
CA ASP A 6 2.50 0.77 5.40
C ASP A 6 2.81 0.57 6.89
N GLN A 7 3.43 1.57 7.52
CA GLN A 7 3.77 1.55 8.95
C GLN A 7 2.56 1.51 9.90
N LYS A 8 1.34 1.77 9.39
CA LYS A 8 0.08 1.67 10.13
C LYS A 8 -0.58 0.29 9.95
N GLY A 9 0.04 -0.61 9.18
CA GLY A 9 -0.49 -1.93 8.86
C GLY A 9 -1.57 -1.91 7.77
N ILE A 10 -1.72 -0.78 7.07
CA ILE A 10 -2.75 -0.61 6.02
C ILE A 10 -2.19 -1.17 4.71
N ASN A 11 -2.95 -2.06 4.08
CA ASN A 11 -2.65 -2.51 2.71
C ASN A 11 -2.94 -1.35 1.74
N ARG A 12 -1.90 -0.89 1.05
CA ARG A 12 -1.94 0.23 0.09
C ARG A 12 -2.19 -0.22 -1.34
N GLY A 13 -2.13 -1.52 -1.61
CA GLY A 13 -2.37 -2.09 -2.94
C GLY A 13 -1.35 -3.15 -3.33
N ILE A 14 -1.49 -3.67 -4.54
CA ILE A 14 -0.61 -4.70 -5.11
C ILE A 14 0.38 -4.02 -6.06
N VAL A 15 1.66 -4.41 -5.98
CA VAL A 15 2.67 -3.98 -6.97
C VAL A 15 2.34 -4.56 -8.34
N ALA A 16 2.17 -3.67 -9.30
CA ALA A 16 2.02 -3.96 -10.73
C ALA A 16 3.38 -4.01 -11.44
N SER A 17 4.24 -3.01 -11.21
CA SER A 17 5.53 -2.86 -11.90
C SER A 17 6.61 -2.25 -11.02
N VAL A 18 7.86 -2.37 -11.47
CA VAL A 18 8.98 -1.55 -10.96
C VAL A 18 9.37 -0.56 -12.06
N VAL A 19 9.38 0.73 -11.73
CA VAL A 19 9.75 1.83 -12.62
C VAL A 19 11.14 2.32 -12.25
N HIS A 20 12.05 2.28 -13.21
CA HIS A 20 13.39 2.81 -13.03
C HIS A 20 13.39 4.33 -13.03
N ASN A 21 13.89 4.93 -11.95
CA ASN A 21 14.00 6.38 -11.81
C ASN A 21 15.41 6.73 -11.29
N PRO A 22 16.12 7.70 -11.90
CA PRO A 22 17.51 8.02 -11.55
C PRO A 22 17.77 8.31 -10.06
N ALA A 23 16.77 8.78 -9.32
CA ALA A 23 16.88 9.03 -7.89
C ALA A 23 16.68 7.77 -7.03
N SER A 24 15.72 6.92 -7.41
CA SER A 24 15.40 5.64 -6.77
C SER A 24 14.34 4.94 -7.61
N ASP A 25 14.43 3.63 -7.72
CA ASP A 25 13.39 2.81 -8.33
C ASP A 25 12.06 2.97 -7.57
N LEU A 26 10.96 2.98 -8.32
CA LEU A 26 9.62 3.17 -7.80
C LEU A 26 8.82 1.87 -7.98
N LEU A 27 8.06 1.48 -6.96
CA LEU A 27 7.01 0.48 -7.10
C LEU A 27 5.76 1.17 -7.60
N GLU A 28 5.26 0.73 -8.75
CA GLU A 28 3.97 1.13 -9.27
C GLU A 28 2.91 0.14 -8.77
N LEU A 29 1.89 0.66 -8.10
CA LEU A 29 0.74 -0.12 -7.65
C LEU A 29 -0.33 -0.20 -8.75
N GLU A 30 -1.23 -1.16 -8.65
CA GLU A 30 -2.32 -1.36 -9.63
C GLU A 30 -3.26 -0.16 -9.78
N ASP A 31 -3.38 0.69 -8.75
CA ASP A 31 -4.15 1.93 -8.77
C ASP A 31 -3.38 3.14 -9.34
N GLY A 32 -2.13 2.94 -9.75
CA GLY A 32 -1.23 3.97 -10.27
C GLY A 32 -0.44 4.73 -9.20
N ASN A 33 -0.61 4.42 -7.91
CA ASN A 33 0.23 4.99 -6.86
C ASN A 33 1.70 4.55 -7.04
N LEU A 34 2.63 5.48 -6.76
CA LEU A 34 4.06 5.24 -6.87
C LEU A 34 4.72 5.30 -5.49
N VAL A 35 5.40 4.21 -5.12
CA VAL A 35 6.09 4.10 -3.83
C VAL A 35 7.59 3.99 -4.06
N PRO A 36 8.39 5.00 -3.68
CA PRO A 36 9.85 4.92 -3.76
C PRO A 36 10.42 3.78 -2.91
N LEU A 37 11.33 2.98 -3.48
CA LEU A 37 11.98 1.88 -2.75
C LEU A 37 12.85 2.35 -1.58
N ASN A 38 13.18 3.64 -1.50
CA ASN A 38 13.88 4.23 -0.35
C ASN A 38 13.07 4.11 0.96
N PHE A 39 11.76 3.89 0.88
CA PHE A 39 10.88 3.70 2.04
C PHE A 39 10.72 2.24 2.45
N LEU A 40 11.37 1.30 1.75
CA LEU A 40 11.32 -0.12 2.06
C LEU A 40 11.96 -0.43 3.42
N GLU A 41 11.22 -1.06 4.32
CA GLU A 41 11.77 -1.60 5.57
C GLU A 41 12.10 -3.08 5.46
N SER A 42 11.18 -3.88 4.92
CA SER A 42 11.36 -5.31 4.73
C SER A 42 10.42 -5.87 3.66
N TYR A 43 10.67 -7.09 3.20
CA TYR A 43 9.78 -7.75 2.25
C TYR A 43 9.83 -9.27 2.38
N GLU A 44 8.71 -9.90 2.04
CA GLU A 44 8.59 -11.31 1.70
C GLU A 44 8.42 -11.43 0.18
N ALA A 45 9.41 -12.02 -0.49
CA ALA A 45 9.43 -12.13 -1.93
C ALA A 45 8.15 -12.80 -2.47
N GLY A 46 7.46 -12.09 -3.37
CA GLY A 46 6.22 -12.56 -4.00
C GLY A 46 4.98 -12.52 -3.10
N LYS A 47 5.08 -11.98 -1.88
CA LYS A 47 3.96 -11.88 -0.94
C LYS A 47 3.69 -10.45 -0.50
N SER A 48 4.61 -9.86 0.27
CA SER A 48 4.36 -8.59 0.96
C SER A 48 5.61 -7.73 1.00
N ILE A 49 5.42 -6.41 0.98
CA ILE A 49 6.44 -5.38 1.02
C ILE A 49 6.01 -4.40 2.10
N PHE A 50 6.84 -4.23 3.12
CA PHE A 50 6.59 -3.33 4.24
C PHE A 50 7.36 -2.03 4.04
N VAL A 51 6.65 -0.90 4.09
CA VAL A 51 7.21 0.43 3.85
C VAL A 51 6.89 1.40 4.98
N THR A 52 7.80 2.33 5.24
CA THR A 52 7.56 3.48 6.12
C THR A 52 7.61 4.76 5.30
N THR A 53 6.42 5.32 5.05
CA THR A 53 6.25 6.44 4.14
C THR A 53 5.78 7.70 4.89
N PRO A 54 6.15 8.91 4.43
CA PRO A 54 5.62 10.14 5.01
C PRO A 54 4.09 10.23 4.81
N GLU A 55 3.44 10.97 5.71
CA GLU A 55 2.01 11.25 5.56
C GLU A 55 1.75 12.02 4.25
N GLY A 56 0.65 11.69 3.57
CA GLY A 56 0.27 12.29 2.28
C GLY A 56 0.94 11.66 1.05
N LEU A 57 1.74 10.61 1.19
CA LEU A 57 2.24 9.85 0.03
C LEU A 57 1.11 9.10 -0.70
N PHE A 58 0.19 8.53 0.08
CA PHE A 58 -0.98 7.83 -0.44
C PHE A 58 -2.20 8.73 -0.32
N PHE A 59 -2.88 8.92 -1.45
CA PHE A 59 -4.18 9.57 -1.50
C PHE A 59 -5.23 8.46 -1.39
N GLN A 60 -5.55 8.01 -0.17
CA GLN A 60 -6.74 7.16 0.01
C GLN A 60 -7.98 8.05 -0.02
N GLU A 61 -8.92 7.76 -0.93
CA GLU A 61 -10.32 7.93 -0.57
C GLU A 61 -10.55 7.03 0.64
N ASP A 62 -10.93 7.62 1.77
CA ASP A 62 -11.36 6.90 2.96
C ASP A 62 -12.49 5.95 2.56
N GLN A 63 -12.16 4.71 2.19
CA GLN A 63 -13.15 3.66 2.08
C GLN A 63 -13.50 3.32 3.52
N GLU A 64 -14.54 4.02 4.00
CA GLU A 64 -15.29 3.68 5.18
C GLU A 64 -15.45 2.16 5.20
N THR A 65 -14.75 1.49 6.12
CA THR A 65 -15.12 0.13 6.45
C THR A 65 -16.47 0.26 7.13
N SER A 66 -17.53 0.20 6.33
CA SER A 66 -18.89 -0.02 6.80
C SER A 66 -18.91 -1.39 7.45
N ASP A 67 -18.57 -1.42 8.74
CA ASP A 67 -18.99 -2.45 9.67
C ASP A 67 -20.52 -2.34 9.75
N GLU A 68 -21.23 -2.88 8.74
CA GLU A 68 -22.63 -3.26 8.88
C GLU A 68 -22.70 -4.41 9.89
N VAL A 69 -22.73 -4.07 11.19
CA VAL A 69 -23.26 -4.98 12.20
C VAL A 69 -24.78 -4.91 12.11
N ASN A 70 -25.31 -5.71 11.19
CA ASN A 70 -26.70 -6.12 11.19
C ASN A 70 -26.94 -6.98 12.46
N LYS A 71 -27.59 -6.41 13.46
CA LYS A 71 -28.33 -7.19 14.46
C LYS A 71 -29.60 -6.46 14.89
N ASN A 72 -30.58 -6.59 14.02
CA ASN A 72 -31.96 -6.87 14.40
C ASN A 72 -32.08 -7.64 15.73
N GLU A 73 -32.51 -6.95 16.78
CA GLU A 73 -33.15 -7.58 17.94
C GLU A 73 -34.60 -7.09 18.03
N SER A 74 -35.48 -8.08 18.06
CA SER A 74 -36.94 -8.04 18.08
C SER A 74 -37.55 -7.48 19.36
#